data_AF-A0AAE4EY66-F1
#
_entry.id   AF-A0AAE4EY66-F1
#
_cell.length_a   1.000
_cell.length_b   1.000
_cell.length_c   1.000
_cell.angle_alpha   90.00
_cell.angle_beta   90.00
_cell.angle_gamma   90.00
#
_symmetry.space_group_name_H-M   'P 1'
#
loop_
_entity.id
_entity.type
_entity.pdbx_description
1 polymer ?
#
loop_
_entity_poly.entity_id
_entity_poly.type
_entity_poly.pdbx_seq_one_letter_code
_entity_poly.pdbx_strand_id
1 'polypeptide(L)'
;MSIKDTAARKTAATAESIDPRTRKALEQYLTVTPDVGRARGAEDLVLVTSESGSSYLVDVREDSCECPDAEYRDIECKHVKRARFSLALDAIPADAAAACDVDPDLGQHCDADLRFAAADGGIIVADDDGEILDEDDDEPDQQRLDEAVDLSEEYGEAPLAGTCIAGYERCCGISGMYFGEFPCAHCWLYAPASAHVHFHDVGGADE
;
A
#
# COMPACT_ATOMS: atom_id res chain seq x y z
N MET A 1 23.12 5.95 -27.37
CA MET A 1 21.77 5.34 -27.30
C MET A 1 21.75 4.58 -25.99
N SER A 2 20.95 5.04 -25.02
CA SER A 2 21.01 4.52 -23.66
C SER A 2 20.26 3.19 -23.57
N ILE A 3 20.85 2.22 -22.87
CA ILE A 3 20.19 0.93 -22.56
C ILE A 3 18.86 1.14 -21.82
N LYS A 4 18.74 2.21 -21.02
CA LYS A 4 17.52 2.61 -20.32
C LYS A 4 16.36 2.96 -21.27
N ASP A 5 16.64 3.59 -22.40
CA ASP A 5 15.61 3.95 -23.40
C ASP A 5 15.04 2.72 -24.11
N THR A 6 15.82 1.63 -24.20
CA THR A 6 15.40 0.41 -24.88
C THR A 6 14.51 -0.45 -23.99
N ALA A 7 14.82 -0.53 -22.69
CA ALA A 7 14.00 -1.22 -21.70
C ALA A 7 12.60 -0.59 -21.60
N ALA A 8 12.53 0.72 -21.35
CA ALA A 8 11.25 1.43 -21.23
C ALA A 8 10.36 1.31 -22.48
N ARG A 9 10.97 1.33 -23.67
CA ARG A 9 10.23 1.16 -24.93
C ARG A 9 9.72 -0.27 -25.14
N LYS A 10 10.45 -1.26 -24.63
CA LYS A 10 10.03 -2.67 -24.64
C LYS A 10 8.86 -2.89 -23.68
N THR A 11 8.92 -2.36 -22.45
CA THR A 11 7.82 -2.46 -21.49
C THR A 11 6.54 -1.79 -21.99
N ALA A 12 6.64 -0.62 -22.62
CA ALA A 12 5.49 0.07 -23.22
C ALA A 12 4.84 -0.73 -24.37
N ALA A 13 5.65 -1.32 -25.26
CA ALA A 13 5.13 -2.15 -26.35
C ALA A 13 4.49 -3.45 -25.84
N THR A 14 5.04 -4.03 -24.78
CA THR A 14 4.45 -5.19 -24.10
C THR A 14 3.14 -4.81 -23.42
N ALA A 15 3.09 -3.66 -22.74
CA ALA A 15 1.86 -3.14 -22.14
C ALA A 15 0.75 -3.05 -23.19
N GLU A 16 1.02 -2.44 -24.35
CA GLU A 16 0.03 -2.28 -25.44
C GLU A 16 -0.54 -3.60 -25.99
N SER A 17 0.18 -4.73 -25.81
CA SER A 17 -0.31 -6.05 -26.22
C SER A 17 -1.22 -6.74 -25.20
N ILE A 18 -1.26 -6.26 -23.96
CA ILE A 18 -2.09 -6.83 -22.89
C ILE A 18 -3.56 -6.43 -23.12
N ASP A 19 -4.46 -7.39 -22.92
CA ASP A 19 -5.90 -7.12 -22.93
C ASP A 19 -6.25 -5.96 -21.96
N PRO A 20 -6.94 -4.90 -22.43
CA PRO A 20 -7.25 -3.72 -21.60
C PRO A 20 -8.03 -4.03 -20.33
N ARG A 21 -8.80 -5.13 -20.27
CA ARG A 21 -9.54 -5.52 -19.05
C ARG A 21 -8.63 -6.23 -18.06
N THR A 22 -7.70 -7.03 -18.56
CA THR A 22 -6.64 -7.64 -17.75
C THR A 22 -5.77 -6.55 -17.10
N ARG A 23 -5.34 -5.55 -17.88
CA ARG A 23 -4.64 -4.37 -17.32
C ARG A 23 -5.45 -3.71 -16.21
N LYS A 24 -6.72 -3.40 -16.46
CA LYS A 24 -7.59 -2.77 -15.45
C LYS A 24 -7.86 -3.66 -14.24
N ALA A 25 -7.86 -4.97 -14.39
CA ALA A 25 -8.01 -5.90 -13.28
C ALA A 25 -6.75 -5.91 -12.39
N LEU A 26 -5.57 -5.73 -12.97
CA LEU A 26 -4.32 -5.68 -12.21
C LEU A 26 -4.07 -4.30 -11.58
N GLU A 27 -4.31 -3.21 -12.32
CA GLU A 27 -3.95 -1.84 -11.89
C GLU A 27 -4.99 -1.14 -11.01
N GLN A 28 -6.28 -1.48 -11.13
CA GLN A 28 -7.31 -0.76 -10.37
C GLN A 28 -7.49 -1.37 -8.97
N TYR A 29 -7.74 -0.50 -7.99
CA TYR A 29 -8.14 -0.88 -6.64
C TYR A 29 -9.47 -1.63 -6.66
N LEU A 30 -9.36 -2.95 -6.59
CA LEU A 30 -10.47 -3.90 -6.57
C LEU A 30 -10.24 -4.89 -5.42
N THR A 31 -11.01 -4.72 -4.37
CA THR A 31 -10.94 -5.59 -3.18
C THR A 31 -11.80 -6.82 -3.42
N VAL A 32 -11.19 -8.00 -3.43
CA VAL A 32 -11.89 -9.28 -3.54
C VAL A 32 -12.06 -9.85 -2.14
N THR A 33 -13.28 -10.13 -1.73
CA THR A 33 -13.57 -10.67 -0.40
C THR A 33 -14.40 -11.96 -0.51
N PRO A 34 -13.78 -13.13 -0.33
CA PRO A 34 -14.50 -14.40 -0.21
C PRO A 34 -15.25 -14.47 1.13
N ASP A 35 -16.30 -15.31 1.20
CA ASP A 35 -17.11 -15.59 2.39
C ASP A 35 -17.80 -14.38 3.09
N VAL A 36 -17.83 -13.20 2.47
CA VAL A 36 -18.43 -11.99 3.08
C VAL A 36 -19.72 -11.56 2.39
N GLY A 37 -20.66 -11.05 3.18
CA GLY A 37 -21.90 -10.46 2.69
C GLY A 37 -22.73 -11.46 1.90
N ARG A 38 -22.94 -11.17 0.61
CA ARG A 38 -23.72 -12.01 -0.31
C ARG A 38 -23.00 -13.28 -0.76
N ALA A 39 -21.67 -13.32 -0.63
CA ALA A 39 -20.82 -14.47 -0.98
C ALA A 39 -20.65 -15.47 0.19
N ARG A 40 -21.24 -15.18 1.36
CA ARG A 40 -21.05 -15.97 2.56
C ARG A 40 -21.55 -17.41 2.41
N GLY A 41 -20.67 -18.37 2.74
CA GLY A 41 -20.98 -19.80 2.70
C GLY A 41 -21.07 -20.40 1.29
N ALA A 42 -20.63 -19.66 0.26
CA ALA A 42 -20.55 -20.15 -1.11
C ALA A 42 -19.10 -20.04 -1.60
N GLU A 43 -18.46 -21.19 -1.82
CA GLU A 43 -17.05 -21.29 -2.23
C GLU A 43 -16.78 -20.70 -3.63
N ASP A 44 -17.78 -20.76 -4.52
CA ASP A 44 -17.68 -20.28 -5.91
C ASP A 44 -18.07 -18.80 -6.07
N LEU A 45 -18.57 -18.15 -5.01
CA LEU A 45 -19.02 -16.75 -5.06
C LEU A 45 -18.06 -15.85 -4.28
N VAL A 46 -17.72 -14.71 -4.87
CA VAL A 46 -16.93 -13.67 -4.20
C VAL A 46 -17.57 -12.31 -4.36
N LEU A 47 -17.35 -11.45 -3.37
CA LEU A 47 -17.77 -10.06 -3.44
C LEU A 47 -16.58 -9.20 -3.87
N VAL A 48 -16.71 -8.52 -5.01
CA VAL A 48 -15.68 -7.60 -5.51
C VAL A 48 -16.14 -6.17 -5.29
N THR A 49 -15.39 -5.42 -4.49
CA THR A 49 -15.64 -4.00 -4.22
C THR A 49 -14.72 -3.15 -5.06
N SER A 50 -15.31 -2.23 -5.82
CA SER A 50 -14.59 -1.26 -6.64
C SER A 50 -14.22 0.01 -5.85
N GLU A 51 -13.24 0.75 -6.33
CA GLU A 51 -12.85 2.08 -5.79
C GLU A 51 -14.03 3.05 -5.64
N SER A 52 -15.04 2.95 -6.51
CA SER A 52 -16.27 3.75 -6.42
C SER A 52 -17.19 3.35 -5.25
N GLY A 53 -16.81 2.37 -4.44
CA GLY A 53 -17.60 1.82 -3.34
C GLY A 53 -18.74 0.88 -3.78
N SER A 54 -18.86 0.58 -5.07
CA SER A 54 -19.84 -0.38 -5.57
C SER A 54 -19.30 -1.79 -5.44
N SER A 55 -20.10 -2.70 -4.88
CA SER A 55 -19.78 -4.11 -4.73
C SER A 55 -20.62 -4.99 -5.63
N TYR A 56 -19.97 -5.91 -6.33
CA TYR A 56 -20.59 -6.82 -7.29
C TYR A 56 -20.34 -8.26 -6.86
N LEU A 57 -21.36 -9.11 -6.95
CA LEU A 57 -21.18 -10.54 -6.80
C LEU A 57 -20.56 -11.09 -8.09
N VAL A 58 -19.55 -11.93 -7.91
CA VAL A 58 -18.86 -12.64 -9.00
C VAL A 58 -18.95 -14.13 -8.70
N ASP A 59 -19.40 -14.89 -9.69
CA ASP A 59 -19.29 -16.34 -9.73
C ASP A 59 -18.03 -16.70 -10.51
N VAL A 60 -17.03 -17.21 -9.80
CA VAL A 60 -15.72 -17.55 -10.39
C VAL A 60 -15.74 -18.88 -11.13
N ARG A 61 -16.76 -19.72 -10.91
CA ARG A 61 -16.88 -21.01 -11.59
C ARG A 61 -17.50 -20.85 -12.97
N GLU A 62 -18.52 -20.01 -13.07
CA GLU A 62 -19.25 -19.73 -14.32
C GLU A 62 -18.76 -18.47 -15.05
N ASP A 63 -17.73 -17.77 -14.53
CA ASP A 63 -17.20 -16.51 -15.06
C ASP A 63 -18.26 -15.40 -15.20
N SER A 64 -19.21 -15.39 -14.27
CA SER A 64 -20.36 -14.48 -14.29
C SER A 64 -20.22 -13.37 -13.26
N CYS A 65 -20.64 -12.16 -13.62
CA CYS A 65 -20.59 -11.00 -12.73
C CYS A 65 -21.85 -10.14 -12.87
N GLU A 66 -22.36 -9.63 -11.75
CA GLU A 66 -23.51 -8.71 -11.71
C GLU A 66 -23.18 -7.28 -12.21
N CYS A 67 -21.95 -7.02 -12.67
CA CYS A 67 -21.57 -5.69 -13.09
C CYS A 67 -22.19 -5.33 -14.46
N PRO A 68 -22.42 -4.04 -14.73
CA PRO A 68 -22.97 -3.60 -16.01
C PRO A 68 -22.14 -4.02 -17.23
N ASP A 69 -20.81 -4.11 -17.12
CA ASP A 69 -19.97 -4.50 -18.27
C ASP A 69 -20.27 -5.96 -18.69
N ALA A 70 -20.45 -6.86 -17.73
CA ALA A 70 -20.81 -8.25 -18.00
C ALA A 70 -22.26 -8.37 -18.51
N GLU A 71 -23.20 -7.67 -17.86
CA GLU A 71 -24.62 -7.69 -18.22
C GLU A 71 -24.88 -7.24 -19.67
N TYR A 72 -24.22 -6.17 -20.12
CA TYR A 72 -24.48 -5.59 -21.45
C TYR A 72 -23.58 -6.12 -22.56
N ARG A 73 -22.41 -6.70 -22.23
CA ARG A 73 -21.38 -7.00 -23.24
C ARG A 73 -21.07 -8.49 -23.40
N ASP A 74 -21.61 -9.37 -22.55
CA ASP A 74 -21.43 -10.84 -22.63
C ASP A 74 -19.96 -11.25 -22.83
N ILE A 75 -19.10 -10.70 -21.97
CA ILE A 75 -17.65 -10.88 -21.96
C ILE A 75 -17.16 -10.96 -20.51
N GLU A 76 -15.99 -11.53 -20.33
CA GLU A 76 -15.29 -11.48 -19.04
C GLU A 76 -14.96 -10.02 -18.67
N CYS A 77 -15.62 -9.54 -17.63
CA CYS A 77 -15.36 -8.21 -17.11
C CYS A 77 -14.08 -8.19 -16.26
N LYS A 78 -13.60 -6.98 -15.95
CA LYS A 78 -12.42 -6.80 -15.08
C LYS A 78 -12.59 -7.44 -13.69
N HIS A 79 -13.82 -7.53 -13.17
CA HIS A 79 -14.09 -8.09 -11.83
C HIS A 79 -13.88 -9.60 -11.80
N VAL A 80 -14.29 -10.31 -12.85
CA VAL A 80 -14.05 -11.76 -12.99
C VAL A 80 -12.54 -12.02 -13.05
N LYS A 81 -11.83 -11.31 -13.93
CA LYS A 81 -10.37 -11.46 -14.04
C LYS A 81 -9.65 -11.18 -12.72
N ARG A 82 -10.02 -10.11 -12.02
CA ARG A 82 -9.50 -9.79 -10.69
C ARG A 82 -9.72 -10.95 -9.71
N ALA A 83 -10.96 -11.43 -9.61
CA ALA A 83 -11.31 -12.52 -8.70
C ALA A 83 -10.51 -13.80 -8.97
N ARG A 84 -10.32 -14.16 -10.25
CA ARG A 84 -9.56 -15.35 -10.64
C ARG A 84 -8.08 -15.23 -10.29
N PHE A 85 -7.48 -14.07 -10.46
CA PHE A 85 -6.10 -13.82 -10.03
C PHE A 85 -5.96 -13.84 -8.50
N SER A 86 -6.87 -13.19 -7.77
CA SER A 86 -6.83 -13.13 -6.30
C SER A 86 -7.05 -14.49 -5.64
N LEU A 87 -7.86 -15.37 -6.24
CA LEU A 87 -8.08 -16.74 -5.75
C LEU A 87 -7.04 -17.75 -6.29
N ALA A 88 -6.01 -17.27 -6.98
CA ALA A 88 -5.00 -18.10 -7.62
C ALA A 88 -5.55 -19.15 -8.61
N LEU A 89 -6.76 -18.94 -9.14
CA LEU A 89 -7.37 -19.81 -10.16
C LEU A 89 -6.61 -19.69 -11.49
N ASP A 90 -6.24 -18.45 -11.83
CA ASP A 90 -5.40 -18.15 -12.98
C ASP A 90 -4.08 -17.52 -12.51
N ALA A 91 -3.00 -17.81 -13.22
CA ALA A 91 -1.72 -17.17 -13.00
C ALA A 91 -1.67 -15.79 -13.68
N ILE A 92 -1.07 -14.81 -13.01
CA ILE A 92 -0.80 -13.49 -13.56
C ILE A 92 0.25 -13.65 -14.66
N PRO A 93 -0.03 -13.22 -15.91
CA PRO A 93 0.92 -13.31 -17.01
C PRO A 93 2.21 -12.52 -16.71
N ALA A 94 3.38 -13.09 -17.03
CA ALA A 94 4.68 -12.48 -16.76
C ALA A 94 4.82 -11.10 -17.42
N ASP A 95 4.33 -10.99 -18.64
CA ASP A 95 4.31 -9.78 -19.44
C ASP A 95 3.39 -8.71 -18.83
N ALA A 96 2.29 -9.12 -18.21
CA ALA A 96 1.40 -8.23 -17.50
C ALA A 96 1.98 -7.76 -16.17
N ALA A 97 2.56 -8.66 -15.37
CA ALA A 97 3.21 -8.30 -14.11
C ALA A 97 4.38 -7.32 -14.31
N ALA A 98 5.15 -7.46 -15.40
CA ALA A 98 6.28 -6.59 -15.68
C ALA A 98 5.89 -5.23 -16.30
N ALA A 99 4.70 -5.11 -16.90
CA ALA A 99 4.30 -3.93 -17.66
C ALA A 99 3.17 -3.11 -17.02
N CYS A 100 2.40 -3.72 -16.13
CA CYS A 100 1.32 -3.07 -15.39
C CYS A 100 1.77 -2.73 -13.97
N ASP A 101 1.24 -1.63 -13.45
CA ASP A 101 1.37 -1.27 -12.02
C ASP A 101 0.40 -2.14 -11.22
N VAL A 102 0.83 -3.35 -10.84
CA VAL A 102 -0.03 -4.31 -10.13
C VAL A 102 -0.38 -3.76 -8.75
N ASP A 103 -1.67 -3.71 -8.44
CA ASP A 103 -2.16 -3.26 -7.14
C ASP A 103 -1.49 -4.06 -6.00
N PRO A 104 -0.79 -3.40 -5.06
CA PRO A 104 -0.09 -4.07 -3.97
C PRO A 104 -1.03 -4.85 -3.03
N ASP A 105 -2.31 -4.47 -2.95
CA ASP A 105 -3.31 -5.15 -2.12
C ASP A 105 -4.02 -6.30 -2.87
N LEU A 106 -3.51 -6.70 -4.04
CA LEU A 106 -4.06 -7.82 -4.80
C LEU A 106 -4.01 -9.12 -3.97
N GLY A 107 -5.17 -9.73 -3.77
CA GLY A 107 -5.26 -11.01 -3.04
C GLY A 107 -5.18 -10.91 -1.52
N GLN A 108 -4.99 -9.72 -0.93
CA GLN A 108 -4.80 -9.52 0.53
C GLN A 108 -5.88 -10.15 1.43
N HIS A 109 -7.10 -10.32 0.92
CA HIS A 109 -8.22 -10.91 1.66
C HIS A 109 -8.60 -12.32 1.20
N CYS A 110 -7.76 -12.96 0.39
CA CYS A 110 -7.94 -14.33 -0.07
C CYS A 110 -6.93 -15.22 0.65
N ASP A 111 -7.32 -16.46 0.96
CA ASP A 111 -6.42 -17.44 1.59
C ASP A 111 -5.39 -18.06 0.61
N ALA A 112 -5.45 -17.69 -0.68
CA ALA A 112 -4.66 -18.31 -1.73
C ALA A 112 -3.45 -17.45 -2.11
N ASP A 113 -2.29 -18.09 -2.28
CA ASP A 113 -1.05 -17.44 -2.72
C ASP A 113 -1.12 -17.04 -4.20
N LEU A 114 -0.70 -15.80 -4.51
CA LEU A 114 -0.68 -15.32 -5.88
C LEU A 114 0.25 -16.17 -6.75
N ARG A 115 -0.24 -16.51 -7.95
CA ARG A 115 0.51 -17.28 -8.94
C ARG A 115 0.99 -16.37 -10.04
N PHE A 116 2.28 -16.40 -10.33
CA PHE A 116 2.87 -15.71 -11.47
C PHE A 116 3.32 -16.72 -12.51
N ALA A 117 2.94 -16.48 -13.76
CA ALA A 117 3.51 -17.22 -14.88
C ALA A 117 4.97 -16.79 -15.04
N ALA A 118 5.90 -17.74 -15.12
CA ALA A 118 7.29 -17.46 -15.45
C ALA A 118 7.44 -17.32 -16.97
N ALA A 119 8.37 -16.46 -17.40
CA ALA A 119 8.61 -16.18 -18.81
C ALA A 119 9.10 -17.41 -19.61
N ASP A 120 9.62 -18.44 -18.94
CA ASP A 120 10.05 -19.73 -19.48
C ASP A 120 8.99 -20.84 -19.37
N GLY A 121 7.80 -20.53 -18.84
CA GLY A 121 6.68 -21.46 -18.68
C GLY A 121 6.62 -22.19 -17.34
N GLY A 122 7.49 -21.86 -16.38
CA GLY A 122 7.32 -22.26 -14.97
C GLY A 122 6.19 -21.49 -14.27
N ILE A 123 5.72 -21.95 -13.11
CA ILE A 123 4.82 -21.18 -12.23
C ILE A 123 5.60 -20.90 -10.95
N ILE A 124 5.70 -19.63 -10.56
CA ILE A 124 6.30 -19.21 -9.29
C ILE A 124 5.14 -18.90 -8.34
N VAL A 125 5.16 -19.53 -7.16
CA VAL A 125 4.25 -19.21 -6.06
C VAL A 125 4.96 -18.18 -5.20
N ALA A 126 4.35 -16.99 -5.05
CA ALA A 126 4.87 -15.95 -4.19
C ALA A 126 4.31 -16.17 -2.78
N ASP A 127 5.12 -16.77 -1.91
CA ASP A 127 4.88 -16.78 -0.46
C ASP A 127 5.20 -15.38 0.12
N ASP A 128 4.54 -15.00 1.20
CA ASP A 128 4.68 -13.70 1.91
C ASP A 128 6.10 -13.43 2.44
N ASP A 129 7.01 -14.41 2.36
CA ASP A 129 8.43 -14.29 2.69
C ASP A 129 9.34 -13.98 1.48
N GLY A 130 8.76 -13.68 0.31
CA GLY A 130 9.47 -13.35 -0.91
C GLY A 130 9.98 -11.91 -0.96
N GLU A 131 11.17 -11.65 -0.43
CA GLU A 131 11.89 -10.38 -0.67
C GLU A 131 12.25 -10.25 -2.17
N ILE A 132 11.67 -9.26 -2.85
CA ILE A 132 12.14 -8.84 -4.18
C ILE A 132 13.46 -8.09 -3.96
N LEU A 133 14.58 -8.78 -4.15
CA LEU A 133 15.88 -8.13 -4.21
C LEU A 133 15.97 -7.41 -5.55
N ASP A 134 15.79 -6.09 -5.53
CA ASP A 134 16.25 -5.25 -6.64
C ASP A 134 17.78 -5.42 -6.75
N GLU A 135 18.26 -5.86 -7.91
CA GLU A 135 19.65 -6.29 -8.13
C GLU A 135 20.66 -5.11 -8.24
N ASP A 136 20.45 -4.02 -7.48
CA ASP A 136 21.23 -2.78 -7.51
C ASP A 136 21.67 -2.30 -6.10
N ASP A 137 22.12 -3.22 -5.22
CA ASP A 137 22.74 -2.87 -3.91
C ASP A 137 24.23 -3.29 -3.87
N ASP A 138 25.01 -2.83 -4.85
CA ASP A 138 26.47 -2.77 -4.78
C ASP A 138 26.88 -1.46 -4.06
N GLU A 139 26.70 -1.39 -2.73
CA GLU A 139 27.36 -0.36 -1.92
C GLU A 139 28.86 -0.74 -1.76
N PRO A 140 29.81 0.05 -2.27
CA PRO A 140 31.23 -0.28 -2.14
C PRO A 140 31.71 -0.13 -0.68
N ASP A 141 32.31 -1.22 -0.19
CA ASP A 141 33.07 -1.37 1.07
C ASP A 141 33.98 -0.16 1.36
N GLN A 142 33.56 0.72 2.28
CA GLN A 142 34.36 1.85 2.77
C GLN A 142 35.40 1.35 3.79
N GLN A 143 36.51 0.81 3.29
CA GLN A 143 37.72 0.66 4.10
C GLN A 143 38.46 1.98 4.27
N ARG A 144 38.53 2.41 5.54
CA ARG A 144 39.64 3.10 6.22
C ARG A 144 40.21 4.38 5.61
N LEU A 145 39.89 5.49 6.27
CA LEU A 145 40.84 6.58 6.52
C LEU A 145 40.92 6.83 8.03
N ASP A 146 41.83 6.10 8.66
CA ASP A 146 42.41 6.43 9.95
C ASP A 146 43.26 7.72 9.86
N GLU A 147 43.10 8.58 10.87
CA GLU A 147 44.01 9.63 11.35
C GLU A 147 43.78 11.08 10.89
N ALA A 148 43.09 11.87 11.72
CA ALA A 148 43.40 13.29 11.96
C ALA A 148 42.73 13.84 13.24
N VAL A 149 43.57 14.02 14.26
CA VAL A 149 43.58 15.07 15.31
C VAL A 149 42.36 15.34 16.19
N ASP A 150 42.57 15.00 17.47
CA ASP A 150 41.97 15.62 18.65
C ASP A 150 42.32 17.12 18.71
N LEU A 151 41.30 17.97 18.60
CA LEU A 151 41.31 19.36 19.06
C LEU A 151 40.04 19.58 19.88
N SER A 152 40.18 19.35 21.17
CA SER A 152 39.24 19.76 22.19
C SER A 152 39.01 21.27 22.18
N GLU A 153 37.76 21.63 22.50
CA GLU A 153 37.31 22.87 23.15
C GLU A 153 36.72 23.98 22.27
N GLU A 154 35.59 24.46 22.81
CA GLU A 154 35.01 25.79 22.60
C GLU A 154 34.06 25.92 21.41
N TYR A 155 32.79 25.55 21.61
CA TYR A 155 31.63 26.47 21.59
C TYR A 155 30.41 25.71 22.13
N GLY A 156 29.84 26.21 23.23
CA GLY A 156 28.98 25.45 24.14
C GLY A 156 27.66 24.94 23.57
N GLU A 157 27.34 23.71 23.94
CA GLU A 157 25.97 23.19 23.95
C GLU A 157 25.07 24.10 24.81
N ALA A 158 24.19 24.84 24.13
CA ALA A 158 23.00 25.36 24.78
C ALA A 158 22.14 24.16 25.22
N PRO A 159 21.74 24.05 26.49
CA PRO A 159 20.79 23.04 26.88
C PRO A 159 19.46 23.37 26.19
N LEU A 160 19.03 22.52 25.26
CA LEU A 160 17.62 22.44 24.89
C LEU A 160 16.87 21.80 26.06
N ALA A 161 16.78 22.54 27.16
CA ALA A 161 15.89 22.26 28.27
C ALA A 161 14.47 22.65 27.84
N GLY A 162 13.92 21.85 26.94
CA GLY A 162 12.49 21.74 26.70
C GLY A 162 12.01 20.45 27.36
N THR A 163 12.07 20.36 28.68
CA THR A 163 11.44 19.25 29.40
C THR A 163 9.95 19.31 29.11
N CYS A 164 9.44 18.32 28.36
CA CYS A 164 8.01 18.03 28.31
C CYS A 164 7.49 17.94 29.75
N ILE A 165 6.41 18.67 30.09
CA ILE A 165 5.81 18.71 31.44
C ILE A 165 5.42 17.32 31.96
N ALA A 166 5.42 16.29 31.11
CA ALA A 166 4.94 14.97 31.44
C ALA A 166 5.92 13.80 31.14
N GLY A 167 7.20 14.08 30.89
CA GLY A 167 8.27 13.07 31.06
C GLY A 167 8.20 11.84 30.14
N TYR A 168 7.90 12.02 28.85
CA TYR A 168 7.96 10.95 27.85
C TYR A 168 9.03 11.24 26.78
N GLU A 169 9.83 10.22 26.44
CA GLU A 169 11.05 10.31 25.62
C GLU A 169 10.81 10.44 24.10
N ARG A 170 9.59 10.71 23.64
CA ARG A 170 9.28 10.74 22.19
C ARG A 170 8.48 11.97 21.82
N CYS A 171 9.18 13.07 21.61
CA CYS A 171 8.63 14.26 20.95
C CYS A 171 8.67 14.00 19.44
N CYS A 172 7.50 14.00 18.78
CA CYS A 172 7.41 13.86 17.33
C CYS A 172 8.06 15.08 16.66
N GLY A 173 9.25 14.86 16.08
CA GLY A 173 10.00 15.85 15.32
C GLY A 173 9.31 16.23 14.02
N ILE A 174 8.17 16.92 14.08
CA ILE A 174 7.63 17.64 12.94
C ILE A 174 8.02 19.10 13.10
N SER A 175 9.04 19.43 12.32
CA SER A 175 9.51 20.77 12.01
C SER A 175 8.37 21.78 11.87
N GLY A 176 8.43 22.82 12.69
CA GLY A 176 8.06 24.18 12.31
C GLY A 176 6.64 24.42 11.84
N MET A 177 5.72 24.65 12.77
CA MET A 177 4.65 25.64 12.61
C MET A 177 4.26 26.16 14.00
N TYR A 178 4.72 27.37 14.29
CA TYR A 178 4.18 28.18 15.38
C TYR A 178 2.71 28.46 15.07
N PHE A 179 1.81 27.79 15.78
CA PHE A 179 0.50 28.34 16.11
C PHE A 179 0.30 28.16 17.62
N GLY A 180 -0.08 29.25 18.27
CA GLY A 180 -0.07 29.39 19.73
C GLY A 180 -0.85 28.31 20.48
N GLU A 181 -0.42 28.10 21.72
CA GLU A 181 -1.22 27.62 22.87
C GLU A 181 -2.15 26.41 22.67
N PHE A 182 -1.80 25.44 21.82
CA PHE A 182 -2.51 24.16 21.77
C PHE A 182 -1.54 22.97 21.71
N PRO A 183 -1.61 22.02 22.66
CA PRO A 183 -0.85 20.78 22.56
C PRO A 183 -1.35 19.95 21.37
N CYS A 184 -0.43 19.22 20.73
CA CYS A 184 -0.73 18.34 19.59
C CYS A 184 -1.88 17.36 19.92
N ALA A 185 -2.69 17.01 18.90
CA ALA A 185 -3.90 16.20 19.03
C ALA A 185 -3.69 14.84 19.73
N HIS A 186 -2.45 14.35 19.80
CA HIS A 186 -2.10 13.09 20.44
C HIS A 186 -2.15 13.15 21.98
N CYS A 187 -1.98 14.32 22.61
CA CYS A 187 -2.08 14.46 24.07
C CYS A 187 -3.54 14.43 24.57
N TRP A 188 -4.52 14.79 23.74
CA TRP A 188 -5.94 14.80 24.15
C TRP A 188 -6.50 13.38 24.27
N LEU A 189 -5.98 12.43 23.48
CA LEU A 189 -6.45 11.05 23.49
C LEU A 189 -5.92 10.23 24.70
N TYR A 190 -4.82 10.66 25.31
CA TYR A 190 -4.10 9.90 26.35
C TYR A 190 -3.99 10.61 27.70
N ALA A 191 -4.62 11.77 27.88
CA ALA A 191 -4.66 12.44 29.17
C ALA A 191 -5.59 11.68 30.15
N PRO A 192 -5.16 11.40 31.39
CA PRO A 192 -6.07 10.87 32.40
C PRO A 192 -7.17 11.90 32.71
N ALA A 193 -8.41 11.43 32.94
CA ALA A 193 -9.61 12.25 33.10
C ALA A 193 -9.53 13.35 34.19
N SER A 194 -8.56 13.27 35.11
CA SER A 194 -8.28 14.27 36.13
C SER A 194 -7.67 15.58 35.61
N ALA A 195 -7.19 15.65 34.36
CA ALA A 195 -6.60 16.87 33.79
C ALA A 195 -7.60 17.80 33.09
N HIS A 196 -8.86 17.39 32.92
CA HIS A 196 -9.86 18.18 32.19
C HIS A 196 -10.56 19.28 33.01
N VAL A 197 -10.32 19.37 34.32
CA VAL A 197 -11.21 20.13 35.23
C VAL A 197 -10.76 21.58 35.48
N HIS A 198 -9.70 22.08 34.85
CA HIS A 198 -9.22 23.46 35.08
C HIS A 198 -9.46 24.47 33.95
N PHE A 199 -10.25 24.13 32.93
CA PHE A 199 -10.44 25.00 31.76
C PHE A 199 -11.90 25.44 31.53
N HIS A 200 -12.63 25.75 32.60
CA HIS A 200 -14.04 26.18 32.50
C HIS A 200 -14.37 27.49 33.22
N ASP A 201 -13.39 28.31 33.60
CA ASP A 201 -13.65 29.58 34.31
C ASP A 201 -12.74 30.75 33.86
N VAL A 202 -12.65 31.00 32.55
CA VAL A 202 -12.23 32.32 32.04
C VAL A 202 -13.07 32.67 30.82
N GLY A 203 -14.28 33.16 31.06
CA GLY A 203 -15.14 33.64 29.99
C GLY A 203 -16.49 34.14 30.50
N GLY A 204 -16.53 35.35 31.08
CA GLY A 204 -17.80 36.01 31.37
C GLY A 204 -17.69 37.39 31.99
N ALA A 205 -18.26 38.37 31.27
CA ALA A 205 -18.74 39.71 31.70
C ALA A 205 -17.67 40.76 32.03
N ASP A 206 -17.83 42.05 31.78
CA ASP A 206 -18.63 42.98 30.95
C ASP A 206 -18.07 44.36 31.38
N GLU A 207 -18.21 45.39 30.54
CA GLU A 207 -17.88 46.83 30.76
C GLU A 207 -16.43 47.33 30.55
#